data_AF-A0A9K3LS39-F1
#
_entry.id   AF-A0A9K3LS39-F1
#
_cell.length_a   1.000
_cell.length_b   1.000
_cell.length_c   1.000
_cell.angle_alpha   90.00
_cell.angle_beta   90.00
_cell.angle_gamma   90.00
#
_symmetry.space_group_name_H-M   'P 1'
#
loop_
_entity.id
_entity.type
_entity.pdbx_description
1 polymer ?
#
loop_
_entity_poly.entity_id
_entity_poly.type
_entity_poly.pdbx_seq_one_letter_code
_entity_poly.pdbx_strand_id
1 'polypeptide(L)'
;MKFINAASLLFCLSPALAFDGSISADTELGRKLLGKARQLNNNNNNYNYYSWMGSASLKFDGCISIPSFEREDGIRNNLVAKFRLCPDHNCGTCRNAGEYIVEMREFVDVYQDAQREANEAECETAQYNCEYNCQNGNYVYNGNNGNNYYQNQNNGGNNGEYCTYQCLMDQGLDYCFDEQDQVDMNEFAECRAMNEKGGQNNNNNYYNGNGAYQMYYIGAYCTSSGVYAGVFTDSTCTKHAPSGTYEKYNYGYSLPTKPLVSSDCISCSAYNNNGNNNNNNNNNGGITETCQKLYEQSLKCESNLNGVSYKDTSGCELIHTILPKLNSAIKGLRAPTAAKVCAWTFGIGFFALAGYLFLLHRKVMRQKRELEAMGYTEAPHKGGVHA
;
A
#
# COMPACT_ATOMS: atom_id res chain seq x y z
N MET A 1 -6.29 -12.67 -61.30
CA MET A 1 -6.38 -12.48 -59.84
C MET A 1 -4.99 -12.70 -59.25
N LYS A 2 -4.33 -11.63 -58.80
CA LYS A 2 -2.99 -11.68 -58.19
C LYS A 2 -3.16 -11.77 -56.68
N PHE A 3 -2.73 -12.88 -56.08
CA PHE A 3 -2.56 -13.01 -54.64
C PHE A 3 -1.16 -12.48 -54.28
N ILE A 4 -1.11 -11.42 -53.46
CA ILE A 4 0.12 -10.96 -52.83
C ILE A 4 -0.04 -11.26 -51.33
N ASN A 5 0.65 -12.30 -50.89
CA ASN A 5 0.92 -12.57 -49.48
C ASN A 5 2.03 -11.62 -49.02
N ALA A 6 1.74 -10.79 -48.02
CA ALA A 6 2.75 -10.02 -47.30
C ALA A 6 2.58 -10.28 -45.80
N ALA A 7 3.34 -11.24 -45.28
CA ALA A 7 3.56 -11.44 -43.86
C ALA A 7 4.75 -10.58 -43.45
N SER A 8 4.50 -9.48 -42.73
CA SER A 8 5.55 -8.67 -42.11
C SER A 8 5.82 -9.17 -40.70
N LEU A 9 6.96 -9.85 -40.53
CA LEU A 9 7.63 -10.10 -39.26
C LEU A 9 8.42 -8.84 -38.86
N LEU A 10 8.11 -8.27 -37.70
CA LEU A 10 8.82 -7.14 -37.10
C LEU A 10 9.66 -7.67 -35.92
N PHE A 11 10.98 -7.68 -36.09
CA PHE A 11 11.96 -7.93 -35.04
C PHE A 11 12.23 -6.63 -34.26
N CYS A 12 12.08 -6.65 -32.94
CA CYS A 12 12.57 -5.60 -32.05
C CYS A 12 13.97 -5.99 -31.51
N LEU A 13 14.98 -5.18 -31.83
CA LEU A 13 16.31 -5.22 -31.22
C LEU A 13 16.36 -4.16 -30.11
N SER A 14 16.73 -4.57 -28.89
CA SER A 14 16.99 -3.67 -27.76
C SER A 14 18.49 -3.50 -27.56
N PRO A 15 19.01 -2.27 -27.35
CA PRO A 15 20.40 -2.06 -26.96
C PRO A 15 20.63 -2.35 -25.47
N ALA A 16 21.69 -3.07 -25.15
CA ALA A 16 22.17 -3.26 -23.78
C ALA A 16 22.98 -2.04 -23.32
N LEU A 17 22.54 -1.38 -22.24
CA LEU A 17 23.30 -0.35 -21.54
C LEU A 17 24.22 -1.00 -20.51
N ALA A 18 25.53 -0.78 -20.63
CA ALA A 18 26.52 -1.17 -19.65
C ALA A 18 26.59 -0.13 -18.52
N PHE A 19 26.53 -0.57 -17.27
CA PHE A 19 26.60 0.26 -16.06
C PHE A 19 28.02 0.17 -15.49
N ASP A 20 28.73 1.29 -15.43
CA ASP A 20 30.05 1.39 -14.79
C ASP A 20 29.85 1.72 -13.30
N GLY A 21 30.40 0.91 -12.41
CA GLY A 21 30.07 0.84 -10.97
C GLY A 21 30.55 2.01 -10.10
N SER A 22 30.70 3.22 -10.66
CA SER A 22 31.10 4.42 -9.90
C SER A 22 29.88 5.33 -9.63
N ILE A 23 29.53 5.50 -8.36
CA ILE A 23 28.47 6.43 -7.93
C ILE A 23 29.11 7.80 -7.74
N SER A 24 28.94 8.70 -8.71
CA SER A 24 29.41 10.08 -8.59
C SER A 24 28.68 10.80 -7.44
N ALA A 25 29.42 11.62 -6.67
CA ALA A 25 28.89 12.41 -5.55
C ALA A 25 27.74 13.35 -5.95
N ASP A 26 27.64 13.70 -7.23
CA ASP A 26 26.60 14.57 -7.76
C ASP A 26 25.29 13.84 -8.14
N THR A 27 25.30 12.51 -8.10
CA THR A 27 24.13 11.66 -8.38
C THR A 27 23.17 11.63 -7.19
N GLU A 28 21.90 11.34 -7.44
CA GLU A 28 20.85 11.27 -6.39
C GLU A 28 21.21 10.32 -5.24
N LEU A 29 21.82 9.17 -5.56
CA LEU A 29 22.33 8.21 -4.58
C LEU A 29 23.55 8.75 -3.82
N GLY A 30 24.47 9.45 -4.50
CA GLY A 30 25.61 10.14 -3.90
C GLY A 30 25.17 11.24 -2.93
N ARG A 31 24.14 12.01 -3.27
CA ARG A 31 23.55 13.04 -2.40
C ARG A 31 22.83 12.45 -1.19
N LYS A 32 22.14 11.30 -1.34
CA LYS A 32 21.54 10.56 -0.21
C LYS A 32 22.60 10.03 0.77
N LEU A 33 23.73 9.52 0.27
CA LEU A 33 24.86 9.08 1.11
C LEU A 33 25.56 10.25 1.81
N LEU A 34 25.75 11.37 1.11
CA LEU A 34 26.37 12.58 1.66
C LEU A 34 25.45 13.34 2.63
N GLY A 35 24.12 13.22 2.47
CA GLY A 35 23.12 13.77 3.38
C GLY A 35 23.19 13.14 4.78
N LYS A 36 23.26 11.80 4.84
CA LYS A 36 23.46 11.08 6.11
C LYS A 36 24.83 11.35 6.74
N ALA A 37 25.88 11.54 5.94
CA ALA A 37 27.21 11.87 6.44
C ALA A 37 27.32 13.29 7.04
N ARG A 38 26.48 14.24 6.62
CA ARG A 38 26.47 15.62 7.15
C ARG A 38 25.80 15.77 8.52
N GLN A 39 24.94 14.84 8.93
CA GLN A 39 24.27 14.88 10.24
C GLN A 39 25.27 14.72 11.41
N LEU A 40 26.41 14.06 11.21
CA LEU A 40 27.37 13.78 12.28
C LEU A 40 28.36 14.92 12.59
N ASN A 41 28.43 15.98 11.78
CA ASN A 41 29.56 16.92 11.84
C ASN A 41 29.23 18.38 12.17
N ASN A 42 28.06 18.72 12.75
CA ASN A 42 27.81 20.12 13.12
C ASN A 42 26.84 20.33 14.29
N ASN A 43 27.40 20.31 15.50
CA ASN A 43 26.72 20.32 16.79
C ASN A 43 26.09 21.66 17.25
N ASN A 44 25.78 22.63 16.39
CA ASN A 44 25.10 23.86 16.87
C ASN A 44 24.27 24.68 15.86
N ASN A 45 24.44 24.51 14.54
CA ASN A 45 23.73 25.36 13.56
C ASN A 45 22.58 24.65 12.82
N ASN A 46 22.40 23.34 13.00
CA ASN A 46 21.43 22.56 12.22
C ASN A 46 19.99 22.63 12.78
N TYR A 47 19.82 23.13 14.01
CA TYR A 47 18.50 23.30 14.63
C TYR A 47 17.59 24.25 13.85
N ASN A 48 18.17 25.19 13.10
CA ASN A 48 17.41 26.21 12.39
C ASN A 48 16.85 25.72 11.04
N TYR A 49 17.35 24.61 10.49
CA TYR A 49 16.91 24.11 9.17
C TYR A 49 15.57 23.37 9.26
N TYR A 50 15.35 22.64 10.34
CA TYR A 50 14.13 21.84 10.54
C TYR A 50 13.13 22.49 11.50
N SER A 51 13.48 23.59 12.17
CA SER A 51 12.63 24.23 13.20
C SER A 51 11.20 24.50 12.76
N TRP A 52 10.98 24.83 11.48
CA TRP A 52 9.65 25.06 10.91
C TRP A 52 8.76 23.81 10.92
N MET A 53 9.34 22.59 10.95
CA MET A 53 8.58 21.35 11.02
C MET A 53 7.97 21.12 12.39
N GLY A 54 8.51 21.71 13.46
CA GLY A 54 8.00 21.50 14.82
C GLY A 54 6.56 22.00 15.01
N SER A 55 6.12 22.97 14.21
CA SER A 55 4.73 23.47 14.17
C SER A 55 3.90 22.90 13.01
N ALA A 56 4.46 21.96 12.25
CA ALA A 56 3.76 21.30 11.17
C ALA A 56 2.97 20.09 11.68
N SER A 57 2.03 19.63 10.86
CA SER A 57 1.38 18.35 11.04
C SER A 57 1.48 17.53 9.77
N LEU A 58 1.81 16.26 9.93
CA LEU A 58 1.89 15.31 8.85
C LEU A 58 0.48 14.83 8.50
N LYS A 59 0.14 14.89 7.21
CA LYS A 59 -1.14 14.45 6.68
C LYS A 59 -0.95 13.54 5.48
N PHE A 60 -1.56 12.36 5.52
CA PHE A 60 -1.68 11.52 4.34
C PHE A 60 -2.59 12.17 3.28
N ASP A 61 -2.09 12.35 2.06
CA ASP A 61 -2.83 12.95 0.94
C ASP A 61 -3.36 11.87 -0.03
N GLY A 62 -2.70 10.72 -0.09
CA GLY A 62 -3.10 9.60 -0.92
C GLY A 62 -1.92 8.69 -1.23
N CYS A 63 -2.10 7.78 -2.18
CA CYS A 63 -1.00 6.93 -2.63
C CYS A 63 -1.08 6.64 -4.12
N ILE A 64 0.01 6.15 -4.68
CA ILE A 64 0.13 5.83 -6.10
C ILE A 64 0.81 4.48 -6.25
N SER A 65 0.30 3.65 -7.14
CA SER A 65 0.92 2.37 -7.49
C SER A 65 1.84 2.59 -8.70
N ILE A 66 3.11 2.23 -8.54
CA ILE A 66 4.14 2.31 -9.57
C ILE A 66 4.51 0.88 -9.98
N PRO A 67 4.33 0.48 -11.25
CA PRO A 67 4.77 -0.83 -11.71
C PRO A 67 6.29 -0.87 -11.71
N SER A 68 6.85 -1.83 -11.00
CA SER A 68 8.25 -2.21 -11.01
C SER A 68 8.42 -3.47 -11.86
N PHE A 69 9.47 -3.49 -12.69
CA PHE A 69 9.83 -4.65 -13.49
C PHE A 69 11.03 -5.33 -12.85
N GLU A 70 10.80 -6.48 -12.23
CA GLU A 70 11.88 -7.32 -11.73
C GLU A 70 12.19 -8.39 -12.79
N ARG A 71 13.49 -8.64 -13.00
CA ARG A 71 13.95 -9.55 -14.06
C ARG A 71 13.46 -10.98 -13.86
N GLU A 72 13.24 -11.39 -12.62
CA GLU A 72 12.97 -12.79 -12.25
C GLU A 72 11.49 -13.01 -11.90
N ASP A 73 10.84 -12.06 -11.23
CA ASP A 73 9.47 -12.23 -10.69
C ASP A 73 8.37 -11.53 -11.50
N GLY A 74 8.74 -10.87 -12.60
CA GLY A 74 7.80 -10.17 -13.47
C GLY A 74 7.43 -8.77 -12.97
N ILE A 75 6.16 -8.40 -13.17
CA ILE A 75 5.68 -7.06 -12.82
C ILE A 75 5.19 -7.08 -11.37
N ARG A 76 5.84 -6.30 -10.51
CA ARG A 76 5.36 -5.99 -9.16
C ARG A 76 4.80 -4.58 -9.10
N ASN A 77 3.88 -4.31 -8.19
CA ASN A 77 3.39 -2.95 -7.95
C ASN A 77 3.99 -2.45 -6.64
N ASN A 78 4.82 -1.41 -6.73
CA ASN A 78 5.33 -0.70 -5.57
C ASN A 78 4.36 0.43 -5.23
N LEU A 79 3.84 0.41 -4.01
CA LEU A 79 2.96 1.45 -3.52
C LEU A 79 3.81 2.58 -2.93
N VAL A 80 3.55 3.82 -3.32
CA VAL A 80 4.18 5.00 -2.73
C VAL A 80 3.13 5.85 -2.04
N ALA A 81 3.42 6.28 -0.81
CA ALA A 81 2.58 7.18 -0.06
C ALA A 81 2.89 8.62 -0.46
N LYS A 82 1.83 9.40 -0.68
CA LYS A 82 1.88 10.85 -0.86
C LYS A 82 1.38 11.49 0.44
N PHE A 83 2.19 12.34 1.03
CA PHE A 83 1.83 13.06 2.24
C PHE A 83 2.19 14.55 2.12
N ARG A 84 1.65 15.35 3.03
CA ARG A 84 1.90 16.78 3.15
C ARG A 84 2.32 17.12 4.57
N LEU A 85 3.22 18.09 4.69
CA LEU A 85 3.52 18.76 5.95
C LEU A 85 2.75 20.08 6.00
N CYS A 86 1.68 20.10 6.79
CA CYS A 86 0.76 21.23 6.88
C CYS A 86 1.25 22.20 7.96
N PRO A 87 1.59 23.45 7.63
CA PRO A 87 1.99 24.44 8.62
C PRO A 87 0.83 24.78 9.58
N ASP A 88 1.17 25.24 10.78
CA ASP A 88 0.25 25.75 11.81
C ASP A 88 -0.77 24.72 12.33
N HIS A 89 -0.43 23.43 12.26
CA HIS A 89 -1.32 22.32 12.63
C HIS A 89 -2.69 22.31 11.90
N ASN A 90 -2.83 23.04 10.78
CA ASN A 90 -4.11 23.15 10.08
C ASN A 90 -4.30 22.04 9.04
N CYS A 91 -4.85 20.93 9.52
CA CYS A 91 -5.06 19.73 8.75
C CYS A 91 -6.28 19.74 7.82
N GLY A 92 -7.19 20.70 7.98
CA GLY A 92 -8.38 20.78 7.15
C GLY A 92 -8.05 21.15 5.70
N THR A 93 -7.28 22.23 5.52
CA THR A 93 -7.03 22.79 4.19
C THR A 93 -5.59 22.67 3.70
N CYS A 94 -4.61 22.45 4.60
CA CYS A 94 -3.18 22.27 4.29
C CYS A 94 -2.69 23.18 3.15
N ARG A 95 -3.10 24.45 3.16
CA ARG A 95 -2.69 25.43 2.15
C ARG A 95 -1.22 25.76 2.34
N ASN A 96 -0.50 25.93 1.25
CA ASN A 96 0.94 26.24 1.26
C ASN A 96 1.80 25.16 1.93
N ALA A 97 1.38 23.90 1.85
CA ALA A 97 2.14 22.76 2.31
C ALA A 97 3.10 22.26 1.22
N GLY A 98 4.25 21.73 1.65
CA GLY A 98 5.09 20.90 0.79
C GLY A 98 4.41 19.57 0.49
N GLU A 99 4.66 19.02 -0.69
CA GLU A 99 4.21 17.68 -1.08
C GLU A 99 5.39 16.72 -1.08
N TYR A 100 5.17 15.55 -0.50
CA TYR A 100 6.22 14.56 -0.25
C TYR A 100 5.77 13.19 -0.70
N ILE A 101 6.71 12.41 -1.24
CA ILE A 101 6.47 11.01 -1.62
C ILE A 101 7.54 10.12 -1.00
N VAL A 102 7.09 9.02 -0.42
CA VAL A 102 7.93 7.98 0.19
C VAL A 102 7.37 6.59 -0.15
N GLU A 103 8.19 5.55 0.00
CA GLU A 103 7.73 4.16 -0.11
C GLU A 103 6.63 3.88 0.92
N MET A 104 5.58 3.15 0.52
CA MET A 104 4.45 2.89 1.42
C MET A 104 4.87 2.13 2.66
N ARG A 105 5.75 1.13 2.53
CA ARG A 105 6.25 0.36 3.67
C ARG A 105 6.86 1.25 4.74
N GLU A 106 7.79 2.13 4.33
CA GLU A 106 8.41 3.10 5.23
C GLU A 106 7.38 4.05 5.84
N PHE A 107 6.39 4.47 5.06
CA PHE A 107 5.33 5.35 5.57
C PHE A 107 4.44 4.67 6.61
N VAL A 108 4.03 3.43 6.37
CA VAL A 108 3.20 2.65 7.30
C VAL A 108 3.96 2.42 8.60
N ASP A 109 5.21 1.98 8.51
CA ASP A 109 6.08 1.71 9.67
C ASP A 109 6.19 2.95 10.56
N VAL A 110 6.66 4.05 9.97
CA VAL A 110 6.87 5.30 10.70
C VAL A 110 5.56 5.92 11.19
N TYR A 111 4.45 5.80 10.43
CA TYR A 111 3.14 6.27 10.87
C TYR A 111 2.63 5.50 12.10
N GLN A 112 2.81 4.19 12.12
CA GLN A 112 2.37 3.36 13.23
C GLN A 112 3.21 3.54 14.47
N ASP A 113 4.52 3.70 14.31
CA ASP A 113 5.41 4.08 15.39
C ASP A 113 4.97 5.41 16.01
N ALA A 114 4.63 6.41 15.18
CA ALA A 114 4.13 7.69 15.67
C ALA A 114 2.77 7.60 16.37
N GLN A 115 1.86 6.77 15.85
CA GLN A 115 0.57 6.53 16.49
C GLN A 115 0.75 5.83 17.84
N ARG A 116 1.67 4.87 17.92
CA ARG A 116 1.99 4.17 19.17
C ARG A 116 2.61 5.13 20.18
N GLU A 117 3.57 5.96 19.79
CA GLU A 117 4.17 6.99 20.66
C GLU A 117 3.11 8.00 21.15
N ALA A 118 2.20 8.45 20.27
CA ALA A 118 1.13 9.36 20.65
C ALA A 118 0.14 8.71 21.65
N ASN A 119 -0.22 7.45 21.39
CA ASN A 119 -1.09 6.69 22.28
C ASN A 119 -0.41 6.45 23.65
N GLU A 120 0.88 6.09 23.67
CA GLU A 120 1.66 5.91 24.90
C GLU A 120 1.70 7.21 25.73
N ALA A 121 1.98 8.35 25.10
CA ALA A 121 1.99 9.65 25.79
C ALA A 121 0.61 10.05 26.34
N GLU A 122 -0.46 9.76 25.59
CA GLU A 122 -1.85 9.96 26.05
C GLU A 122 -2.17 9.05 27.24
N CYS A 123 -1.77 7.78 27.17
CA CYS A 123 -1.94 6.81 28.25
C CYS A 123 -1.17 7.22 29.51
N GLU A 124 0.09 7.66 29.42
CA GLU A 124 0.87 8.14 30.56
C GLU A 124 0.19 9.33 31.25
N THR A 125 -0.27 10.30 30.45
CA THR A 125 -0.95 11.49 30.96
C THR A 125 -2.28 11.13 31.64
N ALA A 126 -3.07 10.26 31.00
CA ALA A 126 -4.35 9.84 31.54
C ALA A 126 -4.19 8.96 32.78
N GLN A 127 -3.20 8.06 32.80
CA GLN A 127 -2.84 7.25 33.96
C GLN A 127 -2.51 8.15 35.15
N TYR A 128 -1.65 9.16 34.97
CA TYR A 128 -1.32 10.12 36.03
C TYR A 128 -2.57 10.84 36.57
N ASN A 129 -3.43 11.34 35.68
CA ASN A 129 -4.66 12.04 36.07
C ASN A 129 -5.63 11.11 36.81
N CYS A 130 -5.79 9.88 36.36
CA CYS A 130 -6.64 8.87 36.99
C CYS A 130 -6.10 8.47 38.36
N GLU A 131 -4.79 8.23 38.48
CA GLU A 131 -4.15 7.93 39.76
C GLU A 131 -4.35 9.08 40.77
N TYR A 132 -4.15 10.32 40.34
CA TYR A 132 -4.39 11.51 41.16
C TYR A 132 -5.85 11.60 41.62
N ASN A 133 -6.82 11.36 40.73
CA ASN A 133 -8.24 11.41 41.07
C ASN A 133 -8.66 10.28 42.01
N CYS A 134 -8.08 9.09 41.86
CA CYS A 134 -8.29 7.95 42.74
C CYS A 134 -7.73 8.20 44.15
N GLN A 135 -6.51 8.75 44.26
CA GLN A 135 -5.89 9.07 45.55
C GLN A 135 -6.66 10.16 46.32
N ASN A 136 -7.23 11.15 45.62
CA ASN A 136 -7.96 12.25 46.25
C ASN A 136 -9.47 11.98 46.46
N GLY A 137 -9.96 10.78 46.12
CA GLY A 137 -11.37 10.42 46.28
C GLY A 137 -12.33 11.16 45.33
N ASN A 138 -11.81 11.80 44.28
CA ASN A 138 -12.61 12.47 43.25
C ASN A 138 -13.24 11.47 42.27
N TYR A 139 -12.73 10.24 42.23
CA TYR A 139 -13.27 9.16 41.45
C TYR A 139 -13.91 8.11 42.38
N VAL A 140 -15.24 8.11 42.46
CA VAL A 140 -15.98 7.13 43.27
C VAL A 140 -16.45 6.00 42.35
N TYR A 141 -15.80 4.85 42.45
CA TYR A 141 -16.27 3.64 41.78
C TYR A 141 -17.64 3.24 42.33
N ASN A 142 -18.68 3.42 41.51
CA ASN A 142 -20.05 3.06 41.85
C ASN A 142 -20.30 1.60 41.45
N GLY A 143 -19.56 0.68 42.07
CA GLY A 143 -19.78 -0.75 41.87
C GLY A 143 -21.18 -1.13 42.36
N ASN A 144 -22.02 -1.60 41.45
CA ASN A 144 -23.43 -2.00 41.67
C ASN A 144 -23.65 -3.19 42.63
N ASN A 145 -22.72 -3.47 43.54
CA ASN A 145 -22.97 -4.35 44.69
C ASN A 145 -23.26 -3.46 45.90
N GLY A 146 -24.52 -3.47 46.35
CA GLY A 146 -25.13 -2.55 47.30
C GLY A 146 -24.60 -2.56 48.74
N ASN A 147 -23.29 -2.62 48.95
CA ASN A 147 -22.65 -2.34 50.22
C ASN A 147 -21.82 -1.05 50.08
N ASN A 148 -22.48 0.05 50.42
CA ASN A 148 -21.94 1.39 50.57
C ASN A 148 -21.03 1.47 51.83
N TYR A 149 -20.00 0.62 51.86
CA TYR A 149 -19.08 0.42 53.00
C TYR A 149 -17.61 0.50 52.54
N TYR A 150 -17.31 1.38 51.60
CA TYR A 150 -15.93 1.68 51.17
C TYR A 150 -15.63 3.18 51.26
N GLN A 151 -16.26 3.89 52.19
CA GLN A 151 -15.66 5.10 52.73
C GLN A 151 -14.80 4.71 53.92
N ASN A 152 -13.50 4.93 53.75
CA ASN A 152 -12.57 5.19 54.85
C ASN A 152 -12.20 3.98 55.71
N GLN A 153 -11.26 3.16 55.24
CA GLN A 153 -10.27 2.53 56.14
C GLN A 153 -9.06 1.99 55.38
N ASN A 154 -7.96 2.73 55.49
CA ASN A 154 -6.55 2.35 55.63
C ASN A 154 -6.21 0.85 55.75
N ASN A 155 -6.58 0.00 54.79
CA ASN A 155 -6.11 -1.38 54.71
C ASN A 155 -5.67 -1.70 53.27
N GLY A 156 -4.51 -1.17 52.90
CA GLY A 156 -3.34 -1.97 52.52
C GLY A 156 -3.42 -3.01 51.39
N GLY A 157 -4.39 -3.00 50.49
CA GLY A 157 -4.42 -3.98 49.39
C GLY A 157 -5.13 -3.52 48.13
N ASN A 158 -4.33 -3.25 47.08
CA ASN A 158 -4.63 -3.44 45.65
C ASN A 158 -5.81 -2.71 44.97
N ASN A 159 -6.58 -1.84 45.62
CA ASN A 159 -7.69 -1.15 44.93
C ASN A 159 -7.28 0.11 44.12
N GLY A 160 -6.03 0.55 44.19
CA GLY A 160 -5.54 1.69 43.40
C GLY A 160 -5.51 1.39 41.90
N GLU A 161 -4.96 0.24 41.52
CA GLU A 161 -4.87 -0.21 40.12
C GLU A 161 -6.24 -0.40 39.49
N TYR A 162 -7.20 -0.98 40.23
CA TYR A 162 -8.57 -1.16 39.74
C TYR A 162 -9.30 0.18 39.54
N CYS A 163 -9.07 1.15 40.42
CA CYS A 163 -9.61 2.50 40.27
C CYS A 163 -9.06 3.19 39.02
N THR A 164 -7.74 3.15 38.81
CA THR A 164 -7.09 3.71 37.63
C THR A 164 -7.57 3.02 36.35
N TYR A 165 -7.68 1.69 36.36
CA TYR A 165 -8.23 0.92 35.26
C TYR A 165 -9.64 1.37 34.89
N GLN A 166 -10.56 1.43 35.86
CA GLN A 166 -11.94 1.86 35.58
C GLN A 166 -11.99 3.31 35.08
N CYS A 167 -11.17 4.20 35.65
CA CYS A 167 -11.08 5.60 35.20
C CYS A 167 -10.65 5.72 33.73
N LEU A 168 -9.70 4.91 33.29
CA LEU A 168 -9.25 4.89 31.89
C LEU A 168 -10.29 4.24 30.98
N MET A 169 -10.94 3.16 31.41
CA MET A 169 -12.04 2.54 30.67
C MET A 169 -13.21 3.50 30.48
N ASP A 170 -13.57 4.27 31.52
CA ASP A 170 -14.64 5.28 31.46
C ASP A 170 -14.26 6.47 30.55
N GLN A 171 -12.96 6.71 30.34
CA GLN A 171 -12.43 7.66 29.35
C GLN A 171 -12.33 7.07 27.94
N GLY A 172 -12.63 5.78 27.75
CA GLY A 172 -12.49 5.10 26.45
C GLY A 172 -11.03 4.85 26.05
N LEU A 173 -10.13 4.76 27.03
CA LEU A 173 -8.70 4.52 26.87
C LEU A 173 -8.36 3.06 27.17
N ASP A 174 -9.22 2.14 26.74
CA ASP A 174 -9.07 0.69 26.92
C ASP A 174 -7.80 0.15 26.24
N TYR A 175 -7.35 0.80 25.16
CA TYR A 175 -6.11 0.48 24.47
C TYR A 175 -4.82 0.70 25.30
N CYS A 176 -4.89 1.39 26.44
CA CYS A 176 -3.73 1.59 27.32
C CYS A 176 -3.31 0.32 28.09
N PHE A 177 -4.13 -0.74 28.09
CA PHE A 177 -3.89 -1.98 28.84
C PHE A 177 -3.71 -3.21 27.96
N ASP A 178 -4.13 -3.11 26.70
CA ASP A 178 -4.05 -4.20 25.75
C ASP A 178 -2.64 -4.21 25.14
N GLU A 179 -1.75 -5.03 25.71
CA GLU A 179 -0.60 -5.59 25.00
C GLU A 179 -1.11 -6.55 23.90
N GLN A 180 -1.92 -6.05 22.96
CA GLN A 180 -2.38 -6.88 21.85
C GLN A 180 -1.14 -7.33 21.06
N ASP A 181 -1.08 -8.64 20.81
CA ASP A 181 -0.17 -9.28 19.86
C ASP A 181 -0.15 -8.43 18.58
N GLN A 182 0.85 -7.55 18.47
CA GLN A 182 0.95 -6.60 17.37
C GLN A 182 1.27 -7.41 16.13
N VAL A 183 0.22 -7.72 15.35
CA VAL A 183 0.38 -8.16 13.98
C VAL A 183 1.26 -7.12 13.32
N ASP A 184 2.44 -7.52 12.84
CA ASP A 184 3.35 -6.63 12.14
C ASP A 184 2.65 -6.10 10.89
N MET A 185 2.11 -4.89 11.01
CA MET A 185 1.30 -4.31 9.96
C MET A 185 2.14 -3.93 8.75
N ASN A 186 3.47 -3.82 8.90
CA ASN A 186 4.40 -3.60 7.80
C ASN A 186 4.36 -4.77 6.82
N GLU A 187 4.04 -5.96 7.31
CA GLU A 187 3.83 -7.15 6.49
C GLU A 187 2.63 -7.00 5.54
N PHE A 188 1.70 -6.08 5.81
CA PHE A 188 0.61 -5.75 4.91
C PHE A 188 0.93 -4.58 3.98
N ALA A 189 2.01 -3.83 4.19
CA ALA A 189 2.34 -2.69 3.33
C ALA A 189 2.76 -3.13 1.91
N GLU A 190 3.30 -4.36 1.79
CA GLU A 190 3.72 -4.96 0.53
C GLU A 190 2.74 -6.02 0.03
N CYS A 191 2.69 -6.21 -1.29
CA CYS A 191 1.89 -7.27 -1.88
C CYS A 191 2.64 -8.60 -1.84
N ARG A 192 2.13 -9.57 -1.09
CA ARG A 192 2.76 -10.88 -0.90
C ARG A 192 1.76 -12.02 -1.01
N ALA A 193 2.23 -13.20 -1.37
CA ALA A 193 1.36 -14.37 -1.45
C ALA A 193 0.93 -14.80 -0.04
N MET A 194 -0.38 -14.94 0.18
CA MET A 194 -0.93 -15.39 1.46
C MET A 194 -0.68 -16.88 1.71
N ASN A 195 -0.50 -17.65 0.63
CA ASN A 195 -0.36 -19.11 0.66
C ASN A 195 1.08 -19.58 0.34
N GLU A 196 2.09 -18.73 0.50
CA GLU A 196 3.48 -19.14 0.31
C GLU A 196 3.87 -20.11 1.42
N LYS A 197 3.91 -21.39 1.04
CA LYS A 197 4.20 -22.53 1.90
C LYS A 197 5.56 -22.39 2.58
N GLY A 198 5.56 -21.85 3.79
CA GLY A 198 6.63 -21.98 4.79
C GLY A 198 6.39 -23.09 5.82
N GLY A 199 5.45 -24.00 5.57
CA GLY A 199 5.25 -25.17 6.44
C GLY A 199 5.87 -26.42 5.84
N GLN A 200 7.13 -26.71 6.20
CA GLN A 200 7.73 -28.05 6.16
C GLN A 200 6.97 -28.99 7.12
N ASN A 201 5.67 -29.21 6.92
CA ASN A 201 5.01 -30.34 7.53
C ASN A 201 5.12 -31.52 6.58
N ASN A 202 5.96 -32.47 7.00
CA ASN A 202 6.27 -33.78 6.43
C ASN A 202 5.03 -34.68 6.32
N ASN A 203 3.95 -34.22 5.68
CA ASN A 203 2.84 -35.07 5.30
C ASN A 203 2.63 -34.95 3.78
N ASN A 204 3.49 -35.71 3.08
CA ASN A 204 3.26 -36.21 1.74
C ASN A 204 1.89 -36.90 1.67
N ASN A 205 0.79 -36.16 1.43
CA ASN A 205 -0.45 -36.80 0.97
C ASN A 205 -1.55 -35.86 0.41
N TYR A 206 -1.21 -34.72 -0.17
CA TYR A 206 -2.22 -33.91 -0.88
C TYR A 206 -1.72 -33.29 -2.20
N TYR A 207 -0.93 -34.05 -2.95
CA TYR A 207 -0.71 -33.82 -4.38
C TYR A 207 -1.73 -34.65 -5.17
N ASN A 208 -2.97 -34.16 -5.27
CA ASN A 208 -3.91 -34.67 -6.26
C ASN A 208 -4.09 -33.60 -7.35
N GLY A 209 -3.42 -33.82 -8.48
CA GLY A 209 -3.12 -32.84 -9.52
C GLY A 209 -4.28 -32.51 -10.46
N ASN A 210 -5.40 -31.99 -9.95
CA ASN A 210 -6.50 -31.56 -10.82
C ASN A 210 -7.32 -30.34 -10.33
N GLY A 211 -6.88 -29.66 -9.27
CA GLY A 211 -7.48 -28.40 -8.81
C GLY A 211 -6.56 -27.23 -9.14
N ALA A 212 -7.01 -26.31 -9.99
CA ALA A 212 -6.35 -25.01 -10.13
C ALA A 212 -6.46 -24.27 -8.78
N TYR A 213 -5.42 -24.36 -7.96
CA TYR A 213 -5.35 -23.59 -6.71
C TYR A 213 -5.29 -22.11 -7.08
N GLN A 214 -6.34 -21.38 -6.76
CA GLN A 214 -6.34 -19.93 -6.88
C GLN A 214 -5.40 -19.37 -5.81
N MET A 215 -4.30 -18.76 -6.26
CA MET A 215 -3.38 -18.05 -5.37
C MET A 215 -4.00 -16.72 -4.97
N TYR A 216 -3.95 -16.44 -3.67
CA TYR A 216 -4.38 -15.16 -3.11
C TYR A 216 -3.17 -14.43 -2.57
N TYR A 217 -3.26 -13.11 -2.64
CA TYR A 217 -2.23 -12.19 -2.18
C TYR A 217 -2.82 -11.29 -1.12
N ILE A 218 -2.01 -10.89 -0.17
CA ILE A 218 -2.35 -9.91 0.85
C ILE A 218 -1.46 -8.69 0.66
N GLY A 219 -2.03 -7.50 0.86
CA GLY A 219 -1.26 -6.27 0.78
C GLY A 219 -2.11 -5.04 1.05
N ALA A 220 -1.48 -3.88 0.95
CA ALA A 220 -2.10 -2.60 1.21
C ALA A 220 -2.79 -2.08 -0.06
N TYR A 221 -3.95 -1.47 0.13
CA TYR A 221 -4.59 -0.66 -0.89
C TYR A 221 -5.04 0.67 -0.31
N CYS A 222 -5.16 1.66 -1.19
CA CYS A 222 -5.51 3.00 -0.78
C CYS A 222 -6.93 3.36 -1.16
N THR A 223 -7.52 4.12 -0.27
CA THR A 223 -8.82 4.76 -0.43
C THR A 223 -8.64 6.27 -0.21
N SER A 224 -9.72 7.03 -0.32
CA SER A 224 -9.70 8.44 0.07
C SER A 224 -9.57 8.68 1.57
N SER A 225 -9.86 7.68 2.41
CA SER A 225 -9.83 7.78 3.88
C SER A 225 -8.55 7.25 4.50
N GLY A 226 -7.70 6.56 3.74
CA GLY A 226 -6.48 5.97 4.26
C GLY A 226 -6.02 4.74 3.49
N VAL A 227 -5.07 4.04 4.09
CA VAL A 227 -4.47 2.80 3.60
C VAL A 227 -5.03 1.64 4.41
N TYR A 228 -5.46 0.58 3.75
CA TYR A 228 -6.10 -0.58 4.38
C TYR A 228 -5.43 -1.87 3.90
N ALA A 229 -5.44 -2.90 4.74
CA ALA A 229 -5.07 -4.25 4.34
C ALA A 229 -6.21 -4.91 3.55
N GLY A 230 -5.87 -5.64 2.49
CA GLY A 230 -6.84 -6.34 1.66
C GLY A 230 -6.29 -7.66 1.10
N VAL A 231 -7.21 -8.51 0.62
CA VAL A 231 -6.87 -9.72 -0.12
C VAL A 231 -7.16 -9.53 -1.61
N PHE A 232 -6.27 -10.07 -2.44
CA PHE A 232 -6.26 -9.91 -3.88
C PHE A 232 -6.07 -11.24 -4.59
N THR A 233 -6.49 -11.27 -5.85
CA THR A 233 -6.43 -12.45 -6.74
C THR A 233 -5.25 -12.42 -7.71
N ASP A 234 -4.42 -11.39 -7.62
CA ASP A 234 -3.26 -11.15 -8.48
C ASP A 234 -2.05 -10.71 -7.65
N SER A 235 -0.85 -11.05 -8.12
CA SER A 235 0.43 -10.74 -7.48
C SER A 235 0.77 -9.26 -7.39
N THR A 236 -0.07 -8.40 -7.99
CA THR A 236 0.13 -6.95 -7.99
C THR A 236 -0.82 -6.22 -7.05
N CYS A 237 -1.65 -6.97 -6.31
CA CYS A 237 -2.64 -6.49 -5.35
C CYS A 237 -3.61 -5.46 -5.93
N THR A 238 -4.22 -5.78 -7.07
CA THR A 238 -5.08 -4.84 -7.81
C THR A 238 -6.53 -5.27 -7.94
N LYS A 239 -6.77 -6.58 -7.88
CA LYS A 239 -8.10 -7.19 -8.02
C LYS A 239 -8.48 -7.84 -6.70
N HIS A 240 -9.31 -7.12 -5.95
CA HIS A 240 -9.83 -7.61 -4.68
C HIS A 240 -10.43 -9.01 -4.81
N ALA A 241 -10.11 -9.87 -3.85
CA ALA A 241 -10.76 -11.15 -3.67
C ALA A 241 -12.15 -10.96 -3.05
N PRO A 242 -13.04 -11.96 -3.13
CA PRO A 242 -14.31 -11.94 -2.42
C PRO A 242 -14.12 -11.72 -0.90
N SER A 243 -15.09 -11.07 -0.25
CA SER A 243 -15.11 -10.91 1.21
C SER A 243 -15.09 -12.27 1.91
N GLY A 244 -14.44 -12.37 3.08
CA GLY A 244 -14.32 -13.62 3.82
C GLY A 244 -13.16 -14.52 3.33
N THR A 245 -12.42 -14.11 2.28
CA THR A 245 -11.32 -14.91 1.75
C THR A 245 -10.20 -15.05 2.77
N TYR A 246 -9.82 -13.98 3.48
CA TYR A 246 -8.75 -14.04 4.47
C TYR A 246 -9.10 -15.01 5.59
N GLU A 247 -10.29 -14.84 6.18
CA GLU A 247 -10.82 -15.64 7.28
C GLU A 247 -10.93 -17.12 6.92
N LYS A 248 -11.36 -17.41 5.68
CA LYS A 248 -11.47 -18.78 5.18
C LYS A 248 -10.14 -19.51 5.12
N TYR A 249 -9.06 -18.82 4.77
CA TYR A 249 -7.73 -19.43 4.57
C TYR A 249 -6.80 -19.25 5.77
N ASN A 250 -7.10 -18.33 6.68
CA ASN A 250 -6.31 -18.04 7.88
C ASN A 250 -7.08 -18.42 9.16
N TYR A 251 -7.66 -19.62 9.22
CA TYR A 251 -8.28 -20.20 10.43
C TYR A 251 -9.32 -19.33 11.16
N GLY A 252 -10.02 -18.45 10.45
CA GLY A 252 -11.03 -17.55 11.02
C GLY A 252 -10.47 -16.22 11.54
N TYR A 253 -9.16 -15.97 11.46
CA TYR A 253 -8.59 -14.65 11.75
C TYR A 253 -9.04 -13.64 10.70
N SER A 254 -9.50 -12.47 11.14
CA SER A 254 -9.90 -11.36 10.27
C SER A 254 -8.73 -10.41 10.01
N LEU A 255 -8.75 -9.73 8.87
CA LEU A 255 -7.84 -8.62 8.62
C LEU A 255 -8.09 -7.46 9.60
N PRO A 256 -7.08 -6.62 9.88
CA PRO A 256 -7.28 -5.36 10.58
C PRO A 256 -8.40 -4.55 9.90
N THR A 257 -9.43 -4.22 10.67
CA THR A 257 -10.56 -3.39 10.20
C THR A 257 -10.23 -1.90 10.24
N LYS A 258 -9.31 -1.52 11.13
CA LYS A 258 -8.75 -0.17 11.22
C LYS A 258 -7.78 0.07 10.05
N PRO A 259 -7.71 1.31 9.53
CA PRO A 259 -6.73 1.64 8.50
C PRO A 259 -5.30 1.45 9.04
N LEU A 260 -4.40 0.94 8.20
CA LEU A 260 -2.97 0.88 8.47
C LEU A 260 -2.38 2.28 8.61
N VAL A 261 -2.92 3.23 7.83
CA VAL A 261 -2.65 4.66 7.89
C VAL A 261 -3.96 5.39 7.67
N SER A 262 -4.38 6.24 8.61
CA SER A 262 -5.57 7.07 8.43
C SER A 262 -5.24 8.39 7.72
N SER A 263 -6.28 9.10 7.29
CA SER A 263 -6.16 10.47 6.77
C SER A 263 -6.02 11.52 7.88
N ASP A 264 -5.94 11.10 9.13
CA ASP A 264 -5.81 11.99 10.27
C ASP A 264 -4.42 12.61 10.31
N CYS A 265 -4.30 13.64 11.14
CA CYS A 265 -3.06 14.36 11.26
C CYS A 265 -2.26 13.94 12.47
N ILE A 266 -0.96 13.83 12.23
CA ILE A 266 0.02 13.58 13.28
C ILE A 266 0.80 14.87 13.49
N SER A 267 0.86 15.35 14.73
CA SER A 267 1.67 16.52 15.05
C SER A 267 3.15 16.18 14.92
N CYS A 268 3.93 17.08 14.29
CA CYS A 268 5.39 16.96 14.27
C CYS A 268 6.04 17.60 15.50
N SER A 269 5.26 18.19 16.41
CA SER A 269 5.77 18.71 17.68
C SER A 269 6.14 17.55 18.60
N ALA A 270 7.37 17.52 19.10
CA ALA A 270 7.76 16.57 20.14
C ALA A 270 6.88 16.76 21.38
N TYR A 271 6.41 15.66 21.96
CA TYR A 271 5.70 15.68 23.23
C TYR A 271 6.67 16.13 24.34
N ASN A 272 6.40 17.28 24.95
CA ASN A 272 7.24 17.80 26.01
C ASN A 272 6.83 17.13 27.33
N ASN A 273 7.37 15.94 27.59
CA ASN A 273 7.03 15.12 28.76
C ASN A 273 7.65 15.63 30.08
N ASN A 274 7.99 16.93 30.15
CA ASN A 274 8.74 17.50 31.26
C ASN A 274 7.81 18.30 32.19
N GLY A 275 7.01 17.57 32.98
CA GLY A 275 6.23 18.09 34.11
C GLY A 275 7.07 18.51 35.32
N ASN A 276 8.40 18.65 35.19
CA ASN A 276 9.27 19.08 36.28
C ASN A 276 9.55 20.58 36.21
N ASN A 277 8.69 21.31 36.90
CA ASN A 277 8.65 22.75 37.03
C ASN A 277 9.81 23.23 37.92
N ASN A 278 10.99 23.52 37.34
CA ASN A 278 11.95 24.51 37.87
C ASN A 278 13.24 24.59 37.02
N ASN A 279 13.21 25.40 35.95
CA ASN A 279 14.18 26.46 35.66
C ASN A 279 14.20 26.79 34.16
N ASN A 280 13.76 28.02 33.87
CA ASN A 280 14.31 28.96 32.90
C ASN A 280 14.71 28.44 31.49
N ASN A 281 13.92 28.86 30.50
CA ASN A 281 14.29 29.07 29.09
C ASN A 281 14.92 27.88 28.34
N ASN A 282 14.05 27.01 27.83
CA ASN A 282 14.01 26.66 26.41
C ASN A 282 12.81 25.76 26.15
N ASN A 283 11.65 26.36 25.86
CA ASN A 283 10.62 25.67 25.07
C ASN A 283 11.16 25.50 23.65
N ASN A 284 12.14 24.62 23.48
CA ASN A 284 12.52 24.16 22.17
C ASN A 284 11.41 23.19 21.74
N GLY A 285 10.51 23.68 20.89
CA GLY A 285 9.55 22.85 20.16
C GLY A 285 10.35 21.85 19.33
N GLY A 286 10.68 20.72 19.95
CA GLY A 286 11.37 19.62 19.31
C GLY A 286 10.51 19.09 18.17
N ILE A 287 11.16 18.38 17.25
CA ILE A 287 10.48 17.75 16.12
C ILE A 287 10.47 16.26 16.41
N THR A 288 9.34 15.60 16.20
CA THR A 288 9.25 14.15 16.37
C THR A 288 10.19 13.43 15.39
N GLU A 289 10.78 12.32 15.85
CA GLU A 289 11.70 11.51 15.03
C GLU A 289 11.01 11.02 13.76
N THR A 290 9.73 10.66 13.86
CA THR A 290 8.85 10.30 12.75
C THR A 290 8.85 11.35 11.63
N CYS A 291 8.59 12.61 11.96
CA CYS A 291 8.52 13.65 10.94
C CYS A 291 9.88 13.90 10.30
N GLN A 292 10.97 13.82 11.05
CA GLN A 292 12.33 13.93 10.51
C GLN A 292 12.65 12.79 9.55
N LYS A 293 12.41 11.53 9.95
CA LYS A 293 12.67 10.34 9.11
C LYS A 293 11.93 10.41 7.77
N LEU A 294 10.62 10.65 7.82
CA LEU A 294 9.80 10.74 6.61
C LEU A 294 10.21 11.90 5.72
N TYR A 295 10.47 13.07 6.30
CA TYR A 295 10.97 14.21 5.55
C TYR A 295 12.29 13.87 4.85
N GLU A 296 13.25 13.27 5.54
CA GLU A 296 14.58 13.00 4.99
C GLU A 296 14.55 11.97 3.87
N GLN A 297 13.77 10.90 4.01
CA GLN A 297 13.67 9.83 3.01
C GLN A 297 12.80 10.22 1.81
N SER A 298 11.88 11.17 2.00
CA SER A 298 10.94 11.56 0.95
C SER A 298 11.58 12.33 -0.20
N LEU A 299 11.00 12.11 -1.38
CA LEU A 299 11.14 13.01 -2.52
C LEU A 299 10.24 14.23 -2.31
N LYS A 300 10.79 15.43 -2.54
CA LYS A 300 10.20 16.69 -2.07
C LYS A 300 9.73 17.57 -3.22
N CYS A 301 8.56 18.18 -3.05
CA CYS A 301 8.11 19.31 -3.84
C CYS A 301 7.60 20.43 -2.93
N GLU A 302 8.47 21.39 -2.66
CA GLU A 302 8.25 22.48 -1.69
C GLU A 302 8.01 23.83 -2.37
N SER A 303 7.65 23.83 -3.65
CA SER A 303 7.37 25.04 -4.42
C SER A 303 6.33 25.93 -3.72
N ASN A 304 5.30 25.30 -3.14
CA ASN A 304 4.20 25.95 -2.43
C ASN A 304 4.46 26.18 -0.94
N LEU A 305 5.58 25.71 -0.38
CA LEU A 305 5.88 25.85 1.05
C LEU A 305 6.20 27.31 1.38
N ASN A 306 5.48 27.94 2.30
CA ASN A 306 5.74 29.34 2.67
C ASN A 306 6.57 29.43 3.95
N GLY A 307 7.35 30.51 4.10
CA GLY A 307 8.11 30.77 5.33
C GLY A 307 9.42 30.00 5.48
N VAL A 308 9.80 29.19 4.48
CA VAL A 308 11.07 28.43 4.48
C VAL A 308 12.04 29.02 3.46
N SER A 309 13.27 29.32 3.91
CA SER A 309 14.31 29.96 3.09
C SER A 309 14.87 29.05 2.00
N TYR A 310 14.89 27.74 2.22
CA TYR A 310 15.42 26.74 1.30
C TYR A 310 14.34 25.73 0.96
N LYS A 311 13.86 25.78 -0.28
CA LYS A 311 12.84 24.87 -0.80
C LYS A 311 13.49 23.83 -1.69
N ASP A 312 13.16 22.57 -1.48
CA ASP A 312 13.51 21.48 -2.38
C ASP A 312 12.39 21.26 -3.40
N THR A 313 12.70 21.51 -4.67
CA THR A 313 11.77 21.30 -5.79
C THR A 313 12.22 20.16 -6.72
N SER A 314 13.22 19.37 -6.32
CA SER A 314 13.77 18.29 -7.13
C SER A 314 12.73 17.23 -7.52
N GLY A 315 11.74 16.99 -6.67
CA GLY A 315 10.66 16.04 -6.91
C GLY A 315 9.45 16.59 -7.64
N CYS A 316 9.34 17.91 -7.85
CA CYS A 316 8.10 18.52 -8.34
C CYS A 316 7.66 18.00 -9.72
N GLU A 317 8.60 17.75 -10.62
CA GLU A 317 8.28 17.19 -11.93
C GLU A 317 7.71 15.76 -11.82
N LEU A 318 8.29 14.92 -10.95
CA LEU A 318 7.79 13.57 -10.71
C LEU A 318 6.37 13.62 -10.12
N ILE A 319 6.17 14.43 -9.08
CA ILE A 319 4.92 14.53 -8.32
C ILE A 319 3.78 15.07 -9.17
N HIS A 320 4.00 16.17 -9.90
CA HIS A 320 2.92 16.86 -10.61
C HIS A 320 2.74 16.41 -12.06
N THR A 321 3.80 15.92 -12.73
CA THR A 321 3.75 15.63 -14.17
C THR A 321 3.80 14.12 -14.43
N ILE A 322 4.80 13.43 -13.91
CA ILE A 322 5.06 12.04 -14.28
C ILE A 322 4.06 11.10 -13.62
N LEU A 323 3.86 11.21 -12.30
CA LEU A 323 2.99 10.29 -11.57
C LEU A 323 1.51 10.38 -11.98
N PRO A 324 0.92 11.57 -12.21
CA PRO A 324 -0.45 11.65 -12.70
C PRO A 324 -0.62 11.07 -14.11
N LYS A 325 0.36 11.28 -14.99
CA LYS A 325 0.38 10.69 -16.34
C LYS A 325 0.51 9.17 -16.28
N LEU A 326 1.40 8.66 -15.43
CA LEU A 326 1.60 7.23 -15.22
C LEU A 326 0.34 6.57 -14.66
N ASN A 327 -0.27 7.17 -13.63
CA ASN A 327 -1.51 6.67 -13.05
C ASN A 327 -2.66 6.68 -14.08
N SER A 328 -2.74 7.72 -14.91
CA SER A 328 -3.74 7.79 -16.00
C SER A 328 -3.49 6.71 -17.06
N ALA A 329 -2.24 6.48 -17.45
CA ALA A 329 -1.87 5.43 -18.40
C ALA A 329 -2.22 4.03 -17.87
N ILE A 330 -1.89 3.74 -16.60
CA ILE A 330 -2.19 2.45 -15.96
C ILE A 330 -3.69 2.23 -15.82
N LYS A 331 -4.44 3.26 -15.40
CA LYS A 331 -5.91 3.19 -15.36
C LYS A 331 -6.51 2.98 -16.76
N GLY A 332 -5.92 3.58 -17.78
CA GLY A 332 -6.29 3.36 -19.18
C GLY A 332 -6.08 1.90 -19.65
N LEU A 333 -4.97 1.27 -19.24
CA LEU A 333 -4.70 -0.15 -19.52
C LEU A 333 -5.66 -1.09 -18.78
N ARG A 334 -6.21 -0.68 -17.64
CA ARG A 334 -7.19 -1.47 -16.87
C ARG A 334 -8.59 -1.51 -17.49
N ALA A 335 -8.91 -0.68 -18.47
CA ALA A 335 -10.18 -0.76 -19.18
C ALA A 335 -10.05 -1.74 -20.36
N PRO A 336 -10.66 -2.94 -20.30
CA PRO A 336 -10.57 -3.93 -21.37
C PRO A 336 -11.50 -3.58 -22.53
N THR A 337 -11.70 -2.31 -22.86
CA THR A 337 -12.57 -1.92 -23.97
C THR A 337 -11.94 -2.35 -25.29
N ALA A 338 -10.64 -2.11 -25.48
CA ALA A 338 -9.95 -2.55 -26.69
C ALA A 338 -9.89 -4.09 -26.81
N ALA A 339 -9.51 -4.80 -25.74
CA ALA A 339 -9.43 -6.26 -25.75
C ALA A 339 -10.80 -6.92 -25.97
N LYS A 340 -11.87 -6.40 -25.34
CA LYS A 340 -13.24 -6.88 -25.59
C LYS A 340 -13.66 -6.60 -27.03
N VAL A 341 -13.42 -5.40 -27.55
CA VAL A 341 -13.76 -5.06 -28.94
C VAL A 341 -12.99 -5.94 -29.93
N CYS A 342 -11.69 -6.15 -29.73
CA CYS A 342 -10.88 -7.05 -30.55
C CYS A 342 -11.35 -8.51 -30.47
N ALA A 343 -11.76 -9.01 -29.30
CA ALA A 343 -12.33 -10.35 -29.17
C ALA A 343 -13.65 -10.48 -29.94
N TRP A 344 -14.51 -9.45 -29.89
CA TRP A 344 -15.76 -9.42 -30.65
C TRP A 344 -15.52 -9.34 -32.16
N THR A 345 -14.58 -8.51 -32.63
CA THR A 345 -14.28 -8.41 -34.06
C THR A 345 -13.66 -9.70 -34.60
N PHE A 346 -12.77 -10.35 -33.85
CA PHE A 346 -12.25 -11.68 -34.21
C PHE A 346 -13.36 -12.74 -34.22
N GLY A 347 -14.24 -12.75 -33.23
CA GLY A 347 -15.37 -13.67 -33.18
C GLY A 347 -16.29 -13.52 -34.41
N ILE A 348 -16.71 -12.30 -34.72
CA ILE A 348 -17.57 -12.01 -35.88
C ILE A 348 -16.85 -12.38 -37.20
N GLY A 349 -15.56 -12.05 -37.33
CA GLY A 349 -14.76 -12.42 -38.50
C GLY A 349 -14.68 -13.93 -38.71
N PHE A 350 -14.50 -14.69 -37.63
CA PHE A 350 -14.47 -16.15 -37.68
C PHE A 350 -15.80 -16.74 -38.15
N PHE A 351 -16.93 -16.26 -37.62
CA PHE A 351 -18.26 -16.71 -38.05
C PHE A 351 -18.57 -16.33 -39.50
N ALA A 352 -18.16 -15.13 -39.96
CA ALA A 352 -18.32 -14.73 -41.35
C ALA A 352 -17.51 -15.63 -42.31
N LEU A 353 -16.27 -15.96 -41.94
CA LEU A 353 -15.40 -16.84 -42.73
C LEU A 353 -15.93 -18.28 -42.74
N ALA A 354 -16.41 -18.79 -41.61
CA ALA A 354 -17.06 -20.10 -41.53
C ALA A 354 -18.33 -20.16 -42.40
N GLY A 355 -19.16 -19.11 -42.37
CA GLY A 355 -20.34 -18.99 -43.24
C GLY A 355 -19.96 -18.96 -44.72
N TYR A 356 -18.89 -18.25 -45.09
CA TYR A 356 -18.38 -18.21 -46.46
C TYR A 356 -17.87 -19.58 -46.92
N LEU A 357 -17.09 -20.29 -46.09
CA LEU A 357 -16.63 -21.66 -46.37
C LEU A 357 -17.81 -22.62 -46.54
N PHE A 358 -18.86 -22.48 -45.72
CA PHE A 358 -20.08 -23.29 -45.85
C PHE A 358 -20.82 -23.04 -47.17
N LEU A 359 -20.92 -21.79 -47.62
CA LEU A 359 -21.52 -21.45 -48.91
C LEU A 359 -20.71 -21.99 -50.10
N LEU A 360 -19.37 -21.93 -50.03
CA LEU A 360 -18.49 -22.52 -51.04
C LEU A 360 -18.66 -24.04 -51.10
N HIS A 361 -18.65 -24.72 -49.95
CA HIS A 361 -18.86 -26.16 -49.88
C HIS A 361 -20.20 -26.57 -50.50
N ARG A 362 -21.28 -25.81 -50.21
CA ARG A 362 -22.61 -26.06 -50.80
C ARG A 362 -22.63 -25.88 -52.32
N LYS A 363 -21.87 -24.92 -52.88
CA LYS A 363 -21.74 -24.75 -54.33
C LYS A 363 -20.97 -25.91 -54.98
N VAL A 364 -19.84 -26.32 -54.41
CA VAL A 364 -19.05 -27.45 -54.91
C VAL A 364 -19.88 -28.75 -54.92
N MET A 365 -20.64 -29.00 -53.85
CA MET A 365 -21.52 -30.18 -53.78
C MET A 365 -22.69 -30.16 -54.78
N ARG A 366 -23.13 -28.99 -55.24
CA ARG A 366 -24.12 -28.87 -56.32
C ARG A 366 -23.51 -29.18 -57.67
N GLN A 367 -22.35 -28.59 -57.97
CA GLN A 367 -21.61 -28.85 -59.20
C GLN A 367 -21.23 -30.34 -59.32
N LYS A 368 -20.83 -30.97 -58.21
CA LYS A 368 -20.55 -32.41 -58.18
C LYS A 368 -21.77 -33.24 -58.58
N ARG A 369 -22.96 -32.92 -58.05
CA ARG A 369 -24.21 -33.61 -58.41
C ARG A 369 -24.62 -33.38 -59.86
N GLU A 370 -24.40 -32.19 -60.40
CA GLU A 370 -24.65 -31.91 -61.82
C GLU A 370 -23.69 -32.69 -62.72
N LEU A 371 -22.41 -32.81 -62.34
CA LEU A 371 -21.42 -33.62 -63.06
C LEU A 371 -21.79 -35.12 -63.05
N GLU A 372 -22.19 -35.63 -61.89
CA GLU A 372 -22.69 -37.01 -61.73
C GLU A 372 -23.96 -37.25 -62.57
N ALA A 373 -24.88 -36.28 -62.63
CA ALA A 373 -26.08 -36.37 -63.45
C ALA A 373 -25.79 -36.33 -64.97
N MET A 374 -24.68 -35.70 -65.39
CA MET A 374 -24.23 -35.69 -66.78
C MET A 374 -23.49 -36.98 -67.20
N GLY A 375 -23.43 -37.99 -66.33
CA GLY A 375 -22.86 -39.30 -66.68
C GLY A 375 -21.33 -39.38 -66.60
N TYR A 376 -20.67 -38.37 -66.03
CA TYR A 376 -19.25 -38.47 -65.66
C TYR A 376 -19.12 -39.22 -64.33
N THR A 377 -19.45 -40.51 -64.32
CA THR A 377 -18.99 -41.39 -63.25
C THR A 377 -17.48 -41.54 -63.40
N GLU A 378 -16.71 -41.09 -62.40
CA GLU A 378 -15.30 -41.43 -62.26
C GLU A 378 -15.15 -42.94 -62.50
N ALA A 379 -14.49 -43.30 -63.60
CA ALA A 379 -14.13 -44.68 -63.84
C ALA A 379 -13.31 -45.15 -62.64
N PRO A 380 -13.64 -46.30 -62.02
CA PRO A 380 -12.90 -46.79 -60.87
C PRO A 380 -11.46 -47.00 -61.30
N HIS A 381 -10.56 -46.15 -60.79
CA HIS A 381 -9.12 -46.32 -61.00
C HIS A 381 -8.70 -47.56 -60.21
N LYS A 382 -8.83 -48.74 -60.84
CA LYS A 382 -8.18 -49.98 -60.43
C LYS A 382 -6.67 -49.82 -60.65
N GLY A 383 -6.04 -49.00 -59.82
CA GLY A 383 -4.59 -48.95 -59.68
C GLY A 383 -4.16 -50.02 -58.68
N GLY A 384 -4.20 -51.29 -59.10
CA GLY A 384 -3.46 -52.34 -58.43
C GLY A 384 -1.97 -52.09 -58.62
N VAL A 385 -1.29 -51.69 -57.55
CA VAL A 385 0.17 -51.78 -57.50
C VAL A 385 0.50 -53.22 -57.10
N HIS A 386 0.69 -54.06 -58.11
CA HIS A 386 1.43 -55.30 -57.96
C HIS A 386 2.87 -55.06 -58.39
N ALA A 387 3.78 -55.45 -57.48
CA ALA A 387 5.23 -55.61 -57.60
C ALA A 387 6.06 -54.34 -57.81
#